data_AF-A0A2M7D3P2-F1
#
_entry.id   AF-A0A2M7D3P2-F1
#
_cell.length_a   1.000
_cell.length_b   1.000
_cell.length_c   1.000
_cell.angle_alpha   90.00
_cell.angle_beta   90.00
_cell.angle_gamma   90.00
#
_symmetry.space_group_name_H-M   'P 1'
#
loop_
_entity.id
_entity.type
_entity.pdbx_description
1 polymer ?
#
loop_
_entity_poly.entity_id
_entity_poly.type
_entity_poly.pdbx_seq_one_letter_code
_entity_poly.pdbx_strand_id
1 'polypeptide(L)'
;MACVGSCAWTRTLRNARNINTTWNVTVNNAPDVNVVVSPSTFSFTAPAGNPDVIFADGMETPPVFNASQELTITATPNMPIGLSFVRIDFVEANGLAPTAHLFVAVQGQP
;
A
#
# COMPACT_ATOMS: atom_id res chain seq x y z
N MET A 1 21.85 3.43 -2.88
CA MET A 1 22.38 2.05 -2.94
C MET A 1 21.82 1.44 -4.22
N ALA A 2 22.68 0.90 -5.09
CA ALA A 2 22.23 0.33 -6.36
C ALA A 2 21.44 -0.96 -6.12
N CYS A 3 20.37 -1.16 -6.89
CA CYS A 3 19.58 -2.37 -6.89
C CYS A 3 20.23 -3.41 -7.82
N VAL A 4 20.76 -4.47 -7.23
CA VAL A 4 21.42 -5.56 -7.97
C VAL A 4 20.55 -6.80 -7.84
N GLY A 5 20.04 -7.30 -8.96
CA GLY A 5 19.06 -8.39 -8.99
C GLY A 5 17.67 -7.91 -8.59
N SER A 6 17.34 -7.99 -7.30
CA SER A 6 16.01 -7.62 -6.80
C SER A 6 16.09 -6.87 -5.47
N CYS A 7 15.27 -5.83 -5.32
CA CYS A 7 15.17 -5.04 -4.12
C CYS A 7 13.74 -5.03 -3.62
N ALA A 8 13.57 -5.28 -2.33
CA ALA A 8 12.28 -5.23 -1.69
C ALA A 8 12.30 -4.26 -0.52
N TRP A 9 11.19 -3.55 -0.33
CA TRP A 9 10.96 -2.72 0.85
C TRP A 9 9.48 -2.75 1.22
N THR A 10 9.21 -2.54 2.50
CA THR A 10 7.86 -2.47 3.03
C THR A 10 7.39 -1.03 3.20
N ARG A 11 6.08 -0.84 3.07
CA ARG A 11 5.37 0.42 3.34
C ARG A 11 4.13 0.12 4.15
N THR A 12 3.90 0.91 5.19
CA THR A 12 2.66 0.87 5.95
C THR A 12 1.77 2.01 5.47
N LEU A 13 0.61 1.67 4.91
CA LEU A 13 -0.44 2.61 4.58
C LEU A 13 -1.40 2.70 5.76
N ARG A 14 -1.97 3.89 5.98
CA ARG A 14 -2.99 4.13 7.01
C ARG A 14 -4.23 4.75 6.37
N ASN A 15 -5.41 4.25 6.73
CA ASN A 15 -6.65 4.88 6.34
C ASN A 15 -6.79 6.25 7.01
N ALA A 16 -6.97 7.30 6.21
CA ALA A 16 -7.18 8.65 6.71
C ALA A 16 -8.63 8.88 7.19
N ARG A 17 -9.57 8.01 6.80
CA ARG A 17 -11.00 8.13 7.14
C ARG A 17 -11.49 6.93 7.91
N ASN A 18 -12.47 7.15 8.78
CA ASN A 18 -13.07 6.10 9.58
C ASN A 18 -14.19 5.36 8.83
N ILE A 19 -13.90 4.90 7.61
CA ILE A 19 -14.87 4.27 6.71
C ILE A 19 -14.20 3.04 6.09
N ASN A 20 -14.95 1.95 5.97
CA ASN A 20 -14.50 0.75 5.25
C ASN A 20 -14.16 1.12 3.81
N THR A 21 -12.97 0.75 3.34
CA THR A 21 -12.54 1.00 1.96
C THR A 21 -11.75 -0.17 1.44
N THR A 22 -11.83 -0.41 0.13
CA THR A 22 -11.03 -1.41 -0.58
C THR A 22 -10.27 -0.72 -1.69
N TRP A 23 -9.01 -1.05 -1.82
CA TRP A 23 -8.07 -0.40 -2.73
C TRP A 23 -7.41 -1.43 -3.64
N ASN A 24 -7.33 -1.09 -4.91
CA ASN A 24 -6.61 -1.86 -5.93
C ASN A 24 -5.33 -1.13 -6.32
N VAL A 25 -4.24 -1.88 -6.47
CA VAL A 25 -2.93 -1.36 -6.85
C VAL A 25 -2.70 -1.60 -8.34
N THR A 26 -2.38 -0.53 -9.05
CA THR A 26 -1.93 -0.58 -10.45
C THR A 26 -0.50 -0.07 -10.53
N VAL A 27 0.38 -0.79 -11.22
CA VAL A 27 1.79 -0.40 -11.39
C VAL A 27 2.03 -0.02 -12.85
N ASN A 28 2.42 1.23 -13.07
CA ASN A 28 2.80 1.73 -14.39
C ASN A 28 4.31 1.58 -14.56
N ASN A 29 4.75 0.37 -14.89
CA ASN A 29 6.17 0.04 -15.03
C ASN A 29 6.83 0.80 -16.18
N ALA A 30 8.11 1.12 -15.97
CA ALA A 30 9.00 1.56 -17.03
C ALA A 30 9.53 0.34 -17.80
N PRO A 31 9.97 0.48 -19.06
CA PRO A 31 10.43 -0.66 -19.86
C PRO A 31 11.63 -1.42 -19.29
N ASP A 32 12.44 -0.74 -18.47
CA ASP A 32 13.75 -1.19 -17.98
C ASP A 32 13.71 -1.79 -16.55
N VAL A 33 12.58 -1.64 -15.85
CA VAL A 33 12.38 -2.13 -14.48
C VAL A 33 10.99 -2.75 -14.33
N ASN A 34 10.94 -3.95 -13.75
CA ASN A 34 9.69 -4.53 -13.29
C ASN A 34 9.49 -4.24 -11.80
N VAL A 35 8.42 -3.53 -11.45
CA VAL A 35 7.96 -3.33 -10.07
C VAL A 35 6.67 -4.13 -9.85
N VAL A 36 6.62 -4.83 -8.72
CA VAL A 36 5.45 -5.58 -8.24
C VAL A 36 5.13 -5.12 -6.82
N VAL A 37 3.83 -5.05 -6.50
CA VAL A 37 3.34 -4.71 -5.15
C VAL A 37 2.50 -5.86 -4.63
N SER A 38 2.74 -6.26 -3.39
CA SER A 38 1.99 -7.31 -2.70
C SER A 38 1.54 -6.85 -1.31
N PRO A 39 0.25 -6.98 -0.96
CA PRO A 39 -0.85 -7.41 -1.84
C PRO A 39 -1.20 -6.36 -2.92
N SER A 40 -1.73 -6.81 -4.05
CA SER A 40 -2.25 -5.92 -5.12
C SER A 40 -3.65 -5.41 -4.86
N THR A 41 -4.34 -5.94 -3.85
CA THR A 41 -5.63 -5.47 -3.33
C THR A 41 -5.61 -5.55 -1.82
N PHE A 42 -6.05 -4.50 -1.14
CA PHE A 42 -6.15 -4.48 0.33
C PHE A 42 -7.37 -3.69 0.78
N SER A 43 -7.77 -3.88 2.03
CA SER A 43 -8.92 -3.20 2.62
C SER A 43 -8.59 -2.64 3.99
N PHE A 44 -9.22 -1.53 4.34
CA PHE A 44 -9.29 -1.02 5.70
C PHE A 44 -10.71 -1.22 6.22
N THR A 45 -10.85 -1.71 7.43
CA THR A 45 -12.10 -1.68 8.19
C THR A 45 -12.08 -0.47 9.10
N ALA A 46 -13.23 0.16 9.26
CA ALA A 46 -13.51 1.08 10.34
C ALA A 46 -13.72 0.27 11.64
N PRO A 47 -13.54 0.88 12.82
CA PRO A 47 -13.92 0.30 14.09
C PRO A 47 -15.41 -0.07 14.03
N ALA A 48 -15.73 -1.29 14.44
CA ALA A 48 -17.11 -1.70 14.64
C ALA A 48 -17.65 -1.11 15.96
N GLY A 49 -18.65 -0.24 15.89
CA GLY A 49 -19.29 0.32 17.09
C GLY A 49 -18.83 1.73 17.46
N ASN A 50 -19.47 2.28 18.49
CA ASN A 50 -19.16 3.60 19.03
C ASN A 50 -17.81 3.51 19.78
N PRO A 51 -16.79 4.34 19.48
CA PRO A 51 -15.52 4.32 20.22
C PRO A 51 -15.67 4.73 21.69
N ASP A 52 -16.87 5.13 22.11
CA ASP A 52 -17.24 5.44 23.49
C ASP A 52 -17.65 4.16 24.27
N VAL A 53 -16.66 3.33 24.57
CA VAL A 53 -16.79 2.13 25.43
C VAL A 53 -16.64 2.55 26.90
N ILE A 54 -17.70 3.11 27.49
CA ILE A 54 -17.74 3.59 28.89
C ILE A 54 -18.43 2.60 29.84
N PHE A 55 -19.13 1.57 29.36
CA PHE A 55 -19.91 0.69 30.24
C PHE A 55 -19.07 -0.45 30.84
N ALA A 56 -18.98 -0.43 32.18
CA ALA A 56 -18.14 -1.26 33.04
C ALA A 56 -18.81 -2.57 33.54
N ASP A 57 -19.95 -2.98 32.95
CA ASP A 57 -20.81 -4.04 33.51
C ASP A 57 -21.23 -5.17 32.54
N GLY A 58 -20.61 -5.29 31.35
CA GLY A 58 -20.78 -6.46 30.49
C GLY A 58 -19.75 -6.49 29.37
N MET A 59 -19.09 -7.63 29.16
CA MET A 59 -17.91 -7.75 28.28
C MET A 59 -18.25 -7.47 26.80
N GLU A 60 -18.13 -6.21 26.39
CA GLU A 60 -18.09 -5.85 24.97
C GLU A 60 -16.79 -6.37 24.35
N THR A 61 -16.90 -6.99 23.18
CA THR A 61 -15.72 -7.38 22.41
C THR A 61 -15.09 -6.11 21.84
N PRO A 62 -13.80 -5.83 22.09
CA PRO A 62 -13.15 -4.66 21.53
C PRO A 62 -13.27 -4.67 20.00
N PRO A 63 -13.63 -3.56 19.36
CA PRO A 63 -13.64 -3.50 17.91
C PRO A 63 -12.27 -3.87 17.34
N VAL A 64 -12.25 -4.82 16.42
CA VAL A 64 -11.07 -5.08 15.59
C VAL A 64 -11.05 -4.03 14.49
N PHE A 65 -10.05 -3.14 14.54
CA PHE A 65 -9.85 -2.06 13.58
C PHE A 65 -8.49 -2.25 12.88
N ASN A 66 -8.50 -2.50 11.57
CA ASN A 66 -7.28 -2.45 10.75
C ASN A 66 -7.17 -1.08 10.06
N ALA A 67 -6.70 -0.10 10.83
CA ALA A 67 -6.34 1.22 10.33
C ALA A 67 -5.21 1.19 9.31
N SER A 68 -4.37 0.16 9.39
CA SER A 68 -3.08 0.10 8.73
C SER A 68 -2.95 -1.17 7.90
N GLN A 69 -2.27 -1.05 6.78
CA GLN A 69 -1.98 -2.16 5.87
C GLN A 69 -0.52 -2.10 5.45
N GLU A 70 0.17 -3.24 5.53
CA GLU A 70 1.55 -3.35 5.04
C GLU A 70 1.56 -3.85 3.60
N LEU A 71 2.37 -3.19 2.79
CA LEU A 71 2.63 -3.55 1.40
C LEU A 71 4.13 -3.80 1.23
N THR A 72 4.47 -4.86 0.52
CA THR A 72 5.82 -5.10 0.02
C THR A 72 5.90 -4.63 -1.43
N ILE A 73 6.86 -3.78 -1.73
CA ILE A 73 7.18 -3.35 -3.09
C ILE A 73 8.49 -4.02 -3.47
N THR A 74 8.48 -4.74 -4.58
CA THR A 74 9.66 -5.43 -5.13
C THR A 74 9.99 -4.85 -6.50
N ALA A 75 11.23 -4.38 -6.67
CA ALA A 75 11.75 -3.88 -7.92
C ALA A 75 12.86 -4.80 -8.45
N THR A 76 12.81 -5.09 -9.74
CA THR A 76 13.78 -5.93 -10.44
C THR A 76 14.19 -5.20 -11.72
N PRO A 77 15.43 -4.69 -11.81
CA PRO A 77 15.99 -4.20 -13.07
C PRO A 77 16.09 -5.35 -14.08
N ASN A 78 15.64 -5.11 -15.32
CA ASN A 78 15.67 -6.10 -16.39
C ASN A 78 16.90 -5.94 -17.30
N MET A 79 17.63 -4.83 -17.13
CA MET A 79 18.84 -4.46 -17.84
C MET A 79 19.69 -3.52 -16.96
N PRO A 80 20.96 -3.25 -17.31
CA PRO A 80 21.73 -2.20 -16.66
C PRO A 80 21.02 -0.86 -16.80
N ILE A 81 20.78 -0.19 -15.68
CA ILE A 81 20.09 1.10 -15.63
C ILE A 81 20.87 2.08 -14.76
N GLY A 82 20.91 3.35 -15.18
CA GLY A 82 21.39 4.44 -14.35
C GLY A 82 20.36 4.81 -13.29
N LEU A 83 19.15 5.21 -13.72
CA LEU A 83 18.02 5.55 -12.85
C LEU A 83 16.71 5.41 -13.65
N SER A 84 15.70 4.77 -13.05
CA SER A 84 14.35 4.63 -13.61
C SER A 84 13.29 5.04 -12.60
N PHE A 85 12.16 5.55 -13.08
CA PHE A 85 11.03 6.00 -12.26
C PHE A 85 9.76 5.24 -12.63
N VAL A 86 9.12 4.67 -11.61
CA VAL A 86 7.87 3.90 -11.75
C VAL A 86 6.78 4.55 -10.90
N ARG A 87 5.57 4.64 -11.45
CA ARG A 87 4.39 5.17 -10.75
C ARG A 87 3.48 4.02 -10.33
N ILE A 88 3.15 3.99 -9.05
CA ILE A 88 2.16 3.08 -8.46
C ILE A 88 0.91 3.90 -8.15
N ASP A 89 -0.24 3.45 -8.65
CA ASP A 89 -1.55 4.04 -8.38
C ASP A 89 -2.36 3.15 -7.43
N PHE A 90 -2.97 3.77 -6.43
CA PHE A 90 -3.92 3.16 -5.51
C PHE A 90 -5.31 3.71 -5.84
N VAL A 91 -6.21 2.84 -6.27
CA VAL A 91 -7.57 3.20 -6.70
C VAL A 91 -8.58 2.60 -5.71
N GLU A 92 -9.37 3.45 -5.06
CA GLU A 92 -10.46 3.00 -4.18
C GLU A 92 -11.62 2.46 -5.02
N ALA A 93 -12.16 1.32 -4.62
CA ALA A 93 -13.10 0.54 -5.43
C ALA A 93 -14.49 1.17 -5.59
N ASN A 94 -14.91 2.05 -4.68
CA ASN A 94 -16.26 2.60 -4.59
C ASN A 94 -16.33 4.12 -4.81
N GLY A 95 -15.24 4.77 -5.23
CA GLY A 95 -15.18 6.22 -5.44
C GLY A 95 -15.26 7.06 -4.15
N LEU A 96 -14.97 6.47 -2.99
CA LEU A 96 -14.99 7.15 -1.69
C LEU A 96 -13.76 8.07 -1.48
N ALA A 97 -12.73 7.87 -2.30
CA ALA A 97 -11.51 8.66 -2.30
C ALA A 97 -10.97 8.81 -3.73
N PRO A 98 -10.27 9.92 -4.04
CA PRO A 98 -9.54 10.05 -5.29
C PRO A 98 -8.36 9.06 -5.34
N THR A 99 -7.88 8.78 -6.55
CA THR A 99 -6.67 7.97 -6.76
C THR A 99 -5.46 8.57 -6.04
N ALA A 100 -4.81 7.77 -5.21
CA ALA A 100 -3.52 8.11 -4.61
C ALA A 100 -2.38 7.52 -5.46
N HIS A 101 -1.20 8.12 -5.40
CA HIS A 101 -0.05 7.64 -6.16
C HIS A 101 1.24 7.70 -5.35
N LEU A 102 2.15 6.78 -5.66
CA LEU A 102 3.50 6.68 -5.11
C LEU A 102 4.50 6.54 -6.26
N PHE A 103 5.59 7.30 -6.20
CA PHE A 103 6.70 7.14 -7.14
C PHE A 103 7.82 6.32 -6.51
N VAL A 104 8.37 5.41 -7.31
CA VAL A 104 9.53 4.59 -6.98
C VAL A 104 10.65 4.95 -7.92
N ALA A 105 11.79 5.34 -7.35
CA ALA A 105 13.03 5.52 -8.09
C ALA A 105 13.93 4.30 -7.89
N VAL A 106 14.38 3.69 -8.98
CA VAL A 106 15.26 2.51 -8.95
C VAL A 106 16.56 2.87 -9.64
N GLN A 107 17.65 2.85 -8.88
CA GLN A 107 19.01 2.98 -9.40
C GLN A 107 19.59 1.58 -9.56
N GLY A 108 20.07 1.22 -10.75
CA GLY A 108 20.79 -0.02 -10.99
C GLY A 108 22.29 0.16 -10.85
N GLN A 109 23.05 -0.93 -11.03
CA GLN A 109 24.46 -0.81 -11.39
C GLN A 109 24.55 -0.53 -12.90
N PRO A 110 25.23 0.55 -13.32
CA PRO A 110 25.49 0.81 -14.73
C PRO A 110 26.40 -0.26 -15.36
#